data_AF-A0AAV3TEI9-F1
#
_entry.id   AF-A0AAV3TEI9-F1
#
_cell.length_a   1.000
_cell.length_b   1.000
_cell.length_c   1.000
_cell.angle_alpha   90.00
_cell.angle_beta   90.00
_cell.angle_gamma   90.00
#
_symmetry.space_group_name_H-M   'P 1'
#
loop_
_entity.id
_entity.type
_entity.pdbx_description
1 polymer ?
#
loop_
_entity_poly.entity_id
_entity_poly.type
_entity_poly.pdbx_seq_one_letter_code
_entity_poly.pdbx_strand_id
1 'polypeptide(L)'
;MDTGALRSYVDRSRELVDASPELSERNTQVRLVQPFLTALGWELHQIAADRDVPTAEGSVTLDFALLVDDEPAVLVETCARPTDLRREQAERLGRRLLATGVDRGILTNGREFVFVAADGDEQETTLDRFECRLEELPERADAVEHYAREAVERSIRDERRRRREAADALADERADVIDDVHDRLVATAGDDIGERLRSETERFVDELIASLRGEDGDRDADDRSTPTAEDDTPSTRNETAAAAETGTAAAHGTGTTPDHEAEPRPGAEAEPPTNPEAELDAEAERALESVAGIAGDDRSKSDAIDDGSDAERSSRRPAAVPSDALGAAVAEDGQYVVRLFGDRTSVWAVGHARAAMTTAQTIEYLLDRGAADGRGAPADEPTGSLSPPWGPDDEHAVLRADAVENATIELSNGWHLDARVPVGVATAAIERLAERAGLRAMFQDEWGSE
;
A
#
# COMPACT_ATOMS: atom_id res chain seq x y z
N MET A 1 3.19 -24.65 0.52
CA MET A 1 1.94 -23.92 0.18
C MET A 1 0.74 -24.85 0.40
N ASP A 2 -0.43 -24.34 0.81
CA ASP A 2 -1.67 -25.12 0.87
C ASP A 2 -2.36 -25.25 -0.51
N THR A 3 -2.19 -26.39 -1.17
CA THR A 3 -2.87 -26.70 -2.44
C THR A 3 -4.40 -26.65 -2.30
N GLY A 4 -4.94 -26.87 -1.10
CA GLY A 4 -6.38 -26.75 -0.80
C GLY A 4 -6.90 -25.32 -0.93
N ALA A 5 -6.09 -24.34 -0.52
CA ALA A 5 -6.41 -22.92 -0.67
C ALA A 5 -6.50 -22.52 -2.14
N LEU A 6 -5.53 -22.94 -2.98
CA LEU A 6 -5.57 -22.70 -4.42
C LEU A 6 -6.77 -23.37 -5.10
N ARG A 7 -7.11 -24.61 -4.75
CA ARG A 7 -8.31 -25.28 -5.29
C ARG A 7 -9.59 -24.53 -4.92
N SER A 8 -9.72 -24.14 -3.64
CA SER A 8 -10.87 -23.38 -3.16
C SER A 8 -11.01 -22.03 -3.86
N TYR A 9 -9.87 -21.37 -4.14
CA TYR A 9 -9.83 -20.15 -4.93
C TYR A 9 -10.30 -20.40 -6.37
N VAL A 10 -9.78 -21.41 -7.05
CA VAL A 10 -10.15 -21.73 -8.43
C VAL A 10 -11.64 -22.04 -8.56
N ASP A 11 -12.19 -22.84 -7.65
CA ASP A 11 -13.61 -23.20 -7.68
C ASP A 11 -14.50 -21.95 -7.50
N ARG A 12 -14.19 -21.09 -6.54
CA ARG A 12 -14.91 -19.82 -6.31
C ARG A 12 -14.79 -18.88 -7.52
N SER A 13 -13.60 -18.77 -8.09
CA SER A 13 -13.33 -17.89 -9.21
C SER A 13 -14.05 -18.33 -10.48
N ARG A 14 -14.20 -19.65 -10.71
CA ARG A 14 -15.01 -20.18 -11.81
C ARG A 14 -16.48 -19.80 -11.67
N GLU A 15 -17.09 -20.01 -10.50
CA GLU A 15 -18.49 -19.60 -10.24
C GLU A 15 -18.69 -18.10 -10.50
N LEU A 16 -17.74 -17.28 -10.07
CA LEU A 16 -17.78 -15.83 -10.22
C LEU A 16 -17.67 -15.39 -11.68
N VAL A 17 -16.78 -16.03 -12.42
CA VAL A 17 -16.57 -15.80 -13.85
C VAL A 17 -17.77 -16.23 -14.68
N ASP A 18 -18.38 -17.37 -14.36
CA ASP A 18 -19.57 -17.87 -15.04
C ASP A 18 -20.76 -16.93 -14.82
N ALA A 19 -20.86 -16.31 -13.64
CA ALA A 19 -21.89 -15.34 -13.32
C ALA A 19 -21.61 -13.93 -13.88
N SER A 20 -20.36 -13.59 -14.22
CA SER A 20 -19.96 -12.25 -14.66
C SER A 20 -18.74 -12.35 -15.59
N PRO A 21 -18.94 -12.62 -16.89
CA PRO A 21 -17.84 -12.85 -17.83
C PRO A 21 -17.05 -11.58 -18.16
N GLU A 22 -17.66 -10.40 -18.10
CA GLU A 22 -17.05 -9.10 -18.43
C GLU A 22 -16.72 -8.33 -17.15
N LEU A 23 -15.60 -8.68 -16.52
CA LEU A 23 -15.08 -7.92 -15.39
C LEU A 23 -14.16 -6.80 -15.88
N SER A 24 -14.45 -5.58 -15.45
CA SER A 24 -13.50 -4.47 -15.56
C SER A 24 -12.19 -4.80 -14.84
N GLU A 25 -11.13 -4.04 -15.14
CA GLU A 25 -9.83 -4.22 -14.49
C GLU A 25 -9.92 -4.12 -12.97
N ARG A 26 -10.61 -3.10 -12.46
CA ARG A 26 -10.75 -2.91 -11.02
C ARG A 26 -11.57 -4.03 -10.35
N ASN A 27 -12.62 -4.51 -11.01
CA ASN A 27 -13.38 -5.66 -10.53
C ASN A 27 -12.56 -6.95 -10.60
N THR A 28 -11.70 -7.11 -11.60
CA THR A 28 -10.76 -8.22 -11.71
C THR A 28 -9.77 -8.20 -10.55
N GLN A 29 -9.19 -7.02 -10.27
CA GLN A 29 -8.28 -6.79 -9.15
C GLN A 29 -8.90 -7.19 -7.79
N VAL A 30 -10.11 -6.71 -7.48
CA VAL A 30 -10.76 -6.97 -6.19
C VAL A 30 -11.34 -8.39 -6.08
N ARG A 31 -11.97 -8.91 -7.14
CA ARG A 31 -12.74 -10.17 -7.07
C ARG A 31 -11.95 -11.42 -7.43
N LEU A 32 -10.84 -11.28 -8.18
CA LEU A 32 -10.02 -12.40 -8.62
C LEU A 32 -8.58 -12.29 -8.10
N VAL A 33 -7.93 -11.12 -8.27
CA VAL A 33 -6.50 -11.00 -7.94
C VAL A 33 -6.26 -10.95 -6.43
N GLN A 34 -6.95 -10.12 -5.66
CA GLN A 34 -6.75 -10.09 -4.20
C GLN A 34 -7.04 -11.44 -3.53
N PRO A 35 -8.15 -12.16 -3.84
CA PRO A 35 -8.38 -13.50 -3.30
C PRO A 35 -7.30 -14.52 -3.69
N PHE A 36 -6.75 -14.41 -4.91
CA PHE A 36 -5.60 -15.21 -5.32
C PHE A 36 -4.38 -14.94 -4.44
N LEU A 37 -4.03 -13.67 -4.24
CA LEU A 37 -2.89 -13.26 -3.40
C LEU A 37 -3.10 -13.70 -1.94
N THR A 38 -4.32 -13.64 -1.41
CA THR A 38 -4.65 -14.19 -0.10
C THR A 38 -4.50 -15.71 -0.05
N ALA A 39 -4.86 -16.44 -1.12
CA ALA A 39 -4.61 -17.88 -1.20
C ALA A 39 -3.11 -18.23 -1.24
N LEU A 40 -2.26 -17.29 -1.67
CA LEU A 40 -0.79 -17.39 -1.56
C LEU A 40 -0.25 -17.03 -0.17
N GLY A 41 -1.12 -16.70 0.78
CA GLY A 41 -0.78 -16.39 2.16
C GLY A 41 -0.42 -14.92 2.42
N TRP A 42 -0.70 -14.02 1.48
CA TRP A 42 -0.54 -12.57 1.68
C TRP A 42 -1.76 -11.97 2.39
N GLU A 43 -1.51 -11.14 3.40
CA GLU A 43 -2.57 -10.43 4.11
C GLU A 43 -2.93 -9.12 3.39
N LEU A 44 -4.18 -8.66 3.49
CA LEU A 44 -4.65 -7.49 2.75
C LEU A 44 -3.84 -6.22 3.04
N HIS A 45 -3.36 -6.04 4.27
CA HIS A 45 -2.50 -4.90 4.62
C HIS A 45 -1.11 -4.97 3.99
N GLN A 46 -0.68 -6.14 3.51
CA GLN A 46 0.58 -6.34 2.78
C GLN A 46 0.40 -6.19 1.27
N ILE A 47 -0.83 -6.03 0.80
CA ILE A 47 -1.17 -5.83 -0.61
C ILE A 47 -1.39 -4.33 -0.83
N ALA A 48 -0.32 -3.61 -1.17
CA ALA A 48 -0.39 -2.18 -1.41
C ALA A 48 -0.85 -1.90 -2.85
N ALA A 49 -2.08 -1.41 -3.02
CA ALA A 49 -2.61 -1.02 -4.32
C ALA A 49 -2.11 0.35 -4.77
N ASP A 50 -1.96 0.54 -6.08
CA ASP A 50 -1.58 1.82 -6.71
C ASP A 50 -0.29 2.42 -6.13
N ARG A 51 0.69 1.56 -5.79
CA ARG A 51 1.91 1.98 -5.10
C ARG A 51 2.96 2.46 -6.09
N ASP A 52 3.51 3.63 -5.80
CA ASP A 52 4.73 4.12 -6.43
C ASP A 52 5.95 3.44 -5.81
N VAL A 53 6.71 2.74 -6.65
CA VAL A 53 7.99 2.13 -6.25
C VAL A 53 9.12 2.96 -6.83
N PRO A 54 10.09 3.40 -6.00
CA PRO A 54 11.25 4.15 -6.47
C PRO A 54 12.14 3.27 -7.37
N THR A 55 12.74 3.90 -8.35
CA THR A 55 13.68 3.34 -9.33
C THR A 55 14.82 4.33 -9.54
N ALA A 56 15.91 3.89 -10.19
CA ALA A 56 17.01 4.79 -10.54
C ALA A 56 16.59 5.97 -11.46
N GLU A 57 15.50 5.82 -12.22
CA GLU A 57 15.03 6.79 -13.21
C GLU A 57 13.82 7.62 -12.74
N GLY A 58 13.34 7.40 -11.51
CA GLY A 58 12.11 8.04 -10.98
C GLY A 58 11.27 7.06 -10.19
N SER A 59 9.94 7.11 -10.33
CA SER A 59 9.02 6.14 -9.71
C SER A 59 8.18 5.42 -10.76
N VAL A 60 7.75 4.20 -10.43
CA VAL A 60 6.82 3.42 -11.24
C VAL A 60 5.61 3.06 -10.40
N THR A 61 4.42 3.42 -10.88
CA THR A 61 3.15 3.02 -10.28
C THR A 61 2.81 1.58 -10.69
N LEU A 62 2.44 0.77 -9.71
CA LEU A 62 2.03 -0.63 -9.86
C LEU A 62 0.60 -0.83 -9.37
N ASP A 63 -0.11 -1.80 -9.97
CA ASP A 63 -1.47 -2.14 -9.53
C ASP A 63 -1.46 -2.72 -8.12
N PHE A 64 -0.50 -3.62 -7.84
CA PHE A 64 -0.17 -3.99 -6.47
C PHE A 64 1.34 -4.20 -6.27
N ALA A 65 1.80 -3.90 -5.05
CA ALA A 65 3.07 -4.34 -4.51
C ALA A 65 2.82 -5.17 -3.24
N LEU A 66 3.42 -6.36 -3.17
CA LEU A 66 3.33 -7.23 -1.98
C LEU A 66 4.50 -6.93 -1.06
N LEU A 67 4.22 -6.64 0.21
CA LEU A 67 5.19 -6.07 1.14
C LEU A 67 5.69 -7.07 2.18
N VAL A 68 7.00 -7.13 2.38
CA VAL A 68 7.66 -7.78 3.52
C VAL A 68 8.46 -6.70 4.24
N ASP A 69 8.27 -6.55 5.55
CA ASP A 69 8.90 -5.48 6.34
C ASP A 69 8.69 -4.06 5.73
N ASP A 70 7.50 -3.79 5.17
CA ASP A 70 7.11 -2.56 4.45
C ASP A 70 7.85 -2.27 3.12
N GLU A 71 8.74 -3.19 2.69
CA GLU A 71 9.46 -3.14 1.42
C GLU A 71 8.76 -3.98 0.33
N PRO A 72 8.70 -3.50 -0.93
CA PRO A 72 8.20 -4.29 -2.05
C PRO A 72 9.01 -5.57 -2.26
N ALA A 73 8.34 -6.71 -2.18
CA ALA A 73 8.94 -8.04 -2.33
C ALA A 73 8.41 -8.80 -3.56
N VAL A 74 7.21 -8.48 -4.04
CA VAL A 74 6.67 -9.00 -5.30
C VAL A 74 5.88 -7.89 -5.99
N LEU A 75 6.10 -7.72 -7.29
CA LEU A 75 5.36 -6.74 -8.09
C LEU A 75 4.18 -7.42 -8.80
N VAL A 76 3.01 -6.80 -8.81
CA VAL A 76 1.83 -7.34 -9.49
C VAL A 76 1.25 -6.32 -10.46
N GLU A 77 1.14 -6.74 -11.72
CA GLU A 77 0.40 -6.02 -12.76
C GLU A 77 -0.85 -6.81 -13.13
N THR A 78 -1.89 -6.07 -13.46
CA THR A 78 -3.21 -6.61 -13.77
C THR A 78 -3.75 -6.04 -15.06
N CYS A 79 -4.73 -6.73 -15.63
CA CYS A 79 -5.49 -6.25 -16.78
C CYS A 79 -6.96 -6.61 -16.55
N ALA A 80 -7.86 -5.91 -17.26
CA ALA A 80 -9.24 -6.36 -17.38
C ALA A 80 -9.33 -7.81 -17.88
N ARG A 81 -10.25 -8.59 -17.31
CA ARG A 81 -10.44 -10.01 -17.67
C ARG A 81 -10.53 -10.32 -19.17
N PRO A 82 -11.26 -9.53 -20.02
CA PRO A 82 -11.34 -9.84 -21.45
C PRO A 82 -10.03 -9.58 -22.21
N THR A 83 -9.06 -8.89 -21.60
CA THR A 83 -7.78 -8.56 -22.23
C THR A 83 -6.81 -9.74 -22.11
N ASP A 84 -6.37 -10.27 -23.24
CA ASP A 84 -5.33 -11.31 -23.26
C ASP A 84 -3.98 -10.75 -22.80
N LEU A 85 -3.23 -11.57 -22.05
CA LEU A 85 -1.89 -11.21 -21.59
C LEU A 85 -0.89 -11.27 -22.75
N ARG A 86 -0.15 -10.19 -22.98
CA ARG A 86 0.81 -10.06 -24.06
C ARG A 86 2.24 -10.18 -23.56
N ARG A 87 3.11 -10.77 -24.39
CA ARG A 87 4.55 -10.85 -24.13
C ARG A 87 5.20 -9.50 -23.80
N GLU A 88 4.75 -8.43 -24.45
CA GLU A 88 5.22 -7.06 -24.22
C GLU A 88 4.96 -6.58 -22.79
N GLN A 89 3.83 -6.99 -22.19
CA GLN A 89 3.49 -6.66 -20.81
C GLN A 89 4.39 -7.42 -19.83
N ALA A 90 4.63 -8.71 -20.08
CA ALA A 90 5.58 -9.50 -19.28
C ALA A 90 7.02 -8.96 -19.39
N GLU A 91 7.44 -8.50 -20.56
CA GLU A 91 8.74 -7.83 -20.77
C GLU A 91 8.83 -6.49 -20.05
N ARG A 92 7.74 -5.72 -20.01
CA ARG A 92 7.66 -4.48 -19.23
C ARG A 92 7.77 -4.77 -17.72
N LEU A 93 7.03 -5.75 -17.21
CA LEU A 93 7.11 -6.17 -15.82
C LEU A 93 8.53 -6.62 -15.47
N GLY A 94 9.16 -7.44 -16.30
CA GLY A 94 10.53 -7.87 -16.10
C GLY A 94 11.55 -6.72 -16.05
N ARG A 95 11.40 -5.68 -16.88
CA ARG A 95 12.25 -4.49 -16.77
C ARG A 95 12.04 -3.73 -15.45
N ARG A 96 10.82 -3.70 -14.93
CA ARG A 96 10.50 -3.08 -13.64
C ARG A 96 11.11 -3.87 -12.48
N LEU A 97 11.09 -5.20 -12.53
CA LEU A 97 11.79 -6.05 -11.55
C LEU A 97 13.27 -5.66 -11.44
N LEU A 98 13.95 -5.58 -12.58
CA LEU A 98 15.37 -5.17 -12.63
C LEU A 98 15.60 -3.74 -12.12
N ALA A 99 14.73 -2.79 -12.48
CA ALA A 99 14.87 -1.39 -12.09
C ALA A 99 14.60 -1.13 -10.59
N THR A 100 13.80 -1.99 -9.96
CA THR A 100 13.41 -1.89 -8.54
C THR A 100 14.27 -2.76 -7.62
N GLY A 101 15.01 -3.72 -8.18
CA GLY A 101 15.75 -4.72 -7.40
C GLY A 101 14.87 -5.84 -6.83
N VAL A 102 13.57 -5.87 -7.17
CA VAL A 102 12.64 -6.95 -6.80
C VAL A 102 12.80 -8.11 -7.77
N ASP A 103 12.93 -9.34 -7.25
CA ASP A 103 13.26 -10.53 -8.06
C ASP A 103 12.02 -11.25 -8.63
N ARG A 104 10.80 -10.89 -8.20
CA ARG A 104 9.56 -11.62 -8.51
C ARG A 104 8.43 -10.72 -8.96
N GLY A 105 7.74 -11.13 -10.03
CA GLY A 105 6.57 -10.45 -10.55
C GLY A 105 5.43 -11.38 -10.98
N ILE A 106 4.20 -10.89 -10.92
CA ILE A 106 2.99 -11.57 -11.38
C ILE A 106 2.24 -10.63 -12.34
N LEU A 107 1.89 -11.12 -13.52
CA LEU A 107 0.98 -10.45 -14.46
C LEU A 107 -0.29 -11.29 -14.61
N THR A 108 -1.48 -10.71 -14.41
CA THR A 108 -2.73 -11.49 -14.49
C THR A 108 -3.97 -10.69 -14.92
N ASN A 109 -4.89 -11.36 -15.61
CA ASN A 109 -6.25 -10.86 -15.87
C ASN A 109 -7.31 -11.68 -15.09
N GLY A 110 -6.88 -12.46 -14.09
CA GLY A 110 -7.71 -13.38 -13.31
C GLY A 110 -8.08 -14.70 -14.01
N ARG A 111 -7.84 -14.83 -15.33
CA ARG A 111 -8.01 -16.07 -16.11
C ARG A 111 -6.66 -16.71 -16.44
N GLU A 112 -5.67 -15.89 -16.73
CA GLU A 112 -4.32 -16.27 -17.09
C GLU A 112 -3.35 -15.58 -16.14
N PHE A 113 -2.22 -16.24 -15.92
CA PHE A 113 -1.17 -15.81 -15.01
C PHE A 113 0.17 -15.97 -15.72
N VAL A 114 0.98 -14.93 -15.69
CA VAL A 114 2.38 -14.97 -16.10
C VAL A 114 3.21 -14.63 -14.87
N PHE A 115 3.95 -15.62 -14.40
CA PHE A 115 4.91 -15.51 -13.32
C PHE A 115 6.27 -15.17 -13.91
N VAL A 116 6.90 -14.12 -13.41
CA VAL A 116 8.20 -13.64 -13.87
C VAL A 116 9.17 -13.69 -12.70
N ALA A 117 10.34 -14.28 -12.90
CA ALA A 117 11.44 -14.24 -11.96
C ALA A 117 12.67 -13.63 -12.65
N ALA A 118 13.30 -12.65 -12.01
CA ALA A 118 14.61 -12.20 -12.42
C ALA A 118 15.64 -13.17 -11.82
N ASP A 119 16.20 -14.03 -12.67
CA ASP A 119 17.31 -14.87 -12.23
C ASP A 119 18.59 -14.02 -12.20
N GLY A 120 19.35 -14.16 -11.12
CA GLY A 120 20.57 -13.40 -10.86
C GLY A 120 21.80 -14.00 -11.52
N ASP A 121 21.65 -14.96 -12.44
CA ASP A 121 22.79 -15.64 -13.06
C ASP A 121 23.64 -14.66 -13.90
N GLU A 122 24.91 -14.54 -13.52
CA GLU A 122 25.79 -13.38 -13.70
C GLU A 122 26.27 -13.09 -15.14
N GLN A 123 25.77 -13.78 -16.15
CA GLN A 123 26.24 -13.62 -17.53
C GLN A 123 25.18 -13.13 -18.52
N GLU A 124 23.90 -13.24 -18.16
CA GLU A 124 22.82 -12.73 -19.00
C GLU A 124 21.58 -12.60 -18.11
N THR A 125 21.09 -11.37 -17.89
CA THR A 125 19.87 -11.12 -17.12
C THR A 125 18.67 -11.75 -17.85
N THR A 126 18.46 -13.04 -17.61
CA THR A 126 17.42 -13.84 -18.23
C THR A 126 16.24 -13.84 -17.26
N LEU A 127 15.12 -13.33 -17.76
CA LEU A 127 13.86 -13.38 -17.03
C LEU A 127 13.28 -14.77 -17.24
N ASP A 128 13.22 -15.58 -16.20
CA ASP A 128 12.45 -16.82 -16.24
C ASP A 128 10.96 -16.47 -16.20
N ARG A 129 10.18 -17.18 -17.02
CA ARG A 129 8.75 -16.93 -17.19
C ARG A 129 7.99 -18.22 -17.25
N PHE A 130 6.95 -18.27 -16.43
CA PHE A 130 6.04 -19.38 -16.37
C PHE A 130 4.60 -18.90 -16.56
N GLU A 131 3.91 -19.45 -17.55
CA GLU A 131 2.51 -19.13 -17.85
C GLU A 131 1.59 -20.26 -17.37
N CYS A 132 0.46 -19.90 -16.77
CA CYS A 132 -0.59 -20.86 -16.45
C CYS A 132 -1.99 -20.24 -16.49
N ARG A 133 -2.98 -21.09 -16.75
CA ARG A 133 -4.40 -20.71 -16.64
C ARG A 133 -4.91 -20.88 -15.22
N LEU A 134 -6.04 -20.23 -14.92
CA LEU A 134 -6.75 -20.32 -13.65
C LEU A 134 -6.99 -21.79 -13.26
N GLU A 135 -7.49 -22.61 -14.18
CA GLU A 135 -7.72 -24.04 -13.94
C GLU A 135 -6.47 -24.86 -13.62
N GLU A 136 -5.29 -24.42 -14.08
CA GLU A 136 -4.03 -25.14 -13.96
C GLU A 136 -3.27 -24.78 -12.66
N LEU A 137 -3.64 -23.69 -11.97
CA LEU A 137 -2.98 -23.25 -10.74
C LEU A 137 -2.76 -24.36 -9.70
N PRO A 138 -3.75 -25.24 -9.40
CA PRO A 138 -3.55 -26.28 -8.40
C PRO A 138 -2.59 -27.38 -8.85
N GLU A 139 -2.49 -27.63 -10.15
CA GLU A 139 -1.56 -28.61 -10.74
C GLU A 139 -0.13 -28.05 -10.81
N ARG A 140 -0.01 -26.73 -10.78
CA ARG A 140 1.23 -25.96 -10.85
C ARG A 140 1.63 -25.37 -9.50
N ALA A 141 1.07 -25.88 -8.40
CA ALA A 141 1.25 -25.35 -7.05
C ALA A 141 2.74 -25.18 -6.67
N ASP A 142 3.61 -26.13 -7.04
CA ASP A 142 5.04 -26.06 -6.75
C ASP A 142 5.72 -24.83 -7.39
N ALA A 143 5.35 -24.49 -8.63
CA ALA A 143 5.88 -23.32 -9.32
C ALA A 143 5.33 -22.02 -8.70
N VAL A 144 4.01 -22.00 -8.43
CA VAL A 144 3.33 -20.85 -7.82
C VAL A 144 3.81 -20.61 -6.37
N GLU A 145 4.23 -21.65 -5.65
CA GLU A 145 4.71 -21.56 -4.27
C GLU A 145 5.90 -20.60 -4.12
N HIS A 146 6.69 -20.42 -5.17
CA HIS A 146 7.79 -19.46 -5.17
C HIS A 146 7.30 -18.01 -4.98
N TYR A 147 6.03 -17.72 -5.26
CA TYR A 147 5.42 -16.40 -5.08
C TYR A 147 4.57 -16.30 -3.80
N ALA A 148 4.48 -17.39 -3.03
CA ALA A 148 3.81 -17.40 -1.74
C ALA A 148 4.62 -16.65 -0.68
N ARG A 149 3.92 -16.01 0.25
CA ARG A 149 4.53 -15.16 1.28
C ARG A 149 5.68 -15.85 2.02
N GLU A 150 5.45 -17.05 2.52
CA GLU A 150 6.46 -17.79 3.29
C GLU A 150 7.72 -18.11 2.48
N ALA A 151 7.58 -18.38 1.18
CA ALA A 151 8.72 -18.68 0.30
C ALA A 151 9.52 -17.40 0.00
N VAL A 152 8.82 -16.28 -0.25
CA VAL A 152 9.42 -14.97 -0.48
C VAL A 152 10.16 -14.49 0.77
N GLU A 153 9.52 -14.53 1.94
CA GLU A 153 10.15 -14.18 3.23
C GLU A 153 11.37 -15.05 3.54
N ARG A 154 11.33 -16.34 3.18
CA ARG A 154 12.48 -17.24 3.32
C ARG A 154 13.61 -16.82 2.38
N SER A 155 13.29 -16.55 1.12
CA SER A 155 14.26 -16.09 0.11
C SER A 155 14.96 -14.81 0.53
N ILE A 156 14.20 -13.81 1.04
CA ILE A 156 14.76 -12.55 1.55
C ILE A 156 15.71 -12.81 2.72
N ARG A 157 15.32 -13.66 3.68
CA ARG A 157 16.19 -14.02 4.82
C ARG A 157 17.45 -14.77 4.39
N ASP A 158 17.33 -15.68 3.43
CA ASP A 158 18.45 -16.43 2.88
C ASP A 158 19.41 -15.52 2.11
N GLU A 159 18.89 -14.56 1.36
CA GLU A 159 19.67 -13.54 0.68
C GLU A 159 20.39 -12.60 1.66
N ARG A 160 19.69 -12.07 2.66
CA ARG A 160 20.29 -11.26 3.73
C ARG A 160 21.40 -12.04 4.44
N ARG A 161 21.22 -13.34 4.69
CA ARG A 161 22.26 -14.21 5.27
C ARG A 161 23.46 -14.35 4.33
N ARG A 162 23.25 -14.68 3.05
CA ARG A 162 24.32 -14.83 2.05
C ARG A 162 25.14 -13.55 1.91
N ARG A 163 24.50 -12.38 1.90
CA ARG A 163 25.19 -11.08 1.85
C ARG A 163 26.07 -10.84 3.08
N ARG A 164 25.59 -11.16 4.27
CA ARG A 164 26.39 -11.07 5.50
C ARG A 164 27.58 -12.04 5.47
N GLU A 165 27.35 -13.29 5.09
CA GLU A 165 28.42 -14.29 4.95
C GLU A 165 29.49 -13.83 3.93
N ALA A 166 29.08 -13.24 2.81
CA ALA A 166 29.99 -12.67 1.82
C ALA A 166 30.76 -11.45 2.37
N ALA A 167 30.09 -10.56 3.10
CA ALA A 167 30.73 -9.41 3.72
C ALA A 167 31.75 -9.81 4.79
N ASP A 168 31.45 -10.85 5.57
CA ASP A 168 32.36 -11.37 6.59
C ASP A 168 33.57 -12.05 5.96
N ALA A 169 33.38 -12.86 4.91
CA ALA A 169 34.49 -13.44 4.15
C ALA A 169 35.38 -12.34 3.52
N LEU A 170 34.78 -11.30 2.94
CA LEU A 170 35.50 -10.17 2.35
C LEU A 170 36.24 -9.34 3.42
N ALA A 171 35.69 -9.23 4.62
CA ALA A 171 36.35 -8.55 5.74
C ALA A 171 37.53 -9.35 6.30
N ASP A 172 37.41 -10.68 6.37
CA ASP A 172 38.47 -11.58 6.83
C ASP A 172 39.67 -11.58 5.86
N GLU A 173 39.41 -11.53 4.54
CA GLU A 173 40.43 -11.49 3.48
C GLU A 173 40.74 -10.06 2.98
N ARG A 174 40.32 -9.03 3.75
CA ARG A 174 40.34 -7.62 3.30
C ARG A 174 41.69 -7.17 2.73
N ALA A 175 42.78 -7.47 3.45
CA ALA A 175 44.12 -7.02 3.04
C ALA A 175 44.55 -7.64 1.70
N ASP A 176 44.32 -8.94 1.53
CA ASP A 176 44.68 -9.68 0.33
C ASP A 176 43.86 -9.19 -0.88
N VAL A 177 42.55 -8.95 -0.69
CA VAL A 177 41.68 -8.39 -1.75
C VAL A 177 42.10 -6.98 -2.16
N ILE A 178 42.48 -6.13 -1.20
CA ILE A 178 42.97 -4.78 -1.50
C ILE A 178 44.26 -4.83 -2.32
N ASP A 179 45.22 -5.66 -1.91
CA ASP A 179 46.49 -5.79 -2.62
C ASP A 179 46.26 -6.35 -4.04
N ASP A 180 45.41 -7.37 -4.22
CA ASP A 180 45.08 -7.94 -5.53
C ASP A 180 44.41 -6.93 -6.48
N VAL A 181 43.41 -6.19 -5.99
CA VAL A 181 42.71 -5.16 -6.78
C VAL A 181 43.67 -3.99 -7.09
N HIS A 182 44.47 -3.57 -6.13
CA HIS A 182 45.46 -2.50 -6.28
C HIS A 182 46.51 -2.86 -7.34
N ASP A 183 47.11 -4.04 -7.25
CA ASP A 183 48.10 -4.54 -8.19
C ASP A 183 47.54 -4.58 -9.61
N ARG A 184 46.26 -4.98 -9.76
CA ARG A 184 45.59 -5.01 -11.06
C ARG A 184 45.38 -3.61 -11.65
N LEU A 185 45.02 -2.63 -10.81
CA LEU A 185 44.85 -1.25 -11.22
C LEU A 185 46.20 -0.61 -11.58
N VAL A 186 47.23 -0.83 -10.79
CA VAL A 186 48.60 -0.33 -11.04
C VAL A 186 49.17 -0.92 -12.33
N ALA A 187 49.00 -2.22 -12.57
CA ALA A 187 49.42 -2.85 -13.82
C ALA A 187 48.76 -2.25 -15.08
N THR A 188 47.58 -1.62 -14.93
CA THR A 188 46.84 -1.00 -16.03
C THR A 188 47.14 0.50 -16.16
N ALA A 189 47.21 1.23 -15.04
CA ALA A 189 47.30 2.69 -15.01
C ALA A 189 48.72 3.23 -14.79
N GLY A 190 49.67 2.37 -14.38
CA GLY A 190 51.06 2.72 -14.07
C GLY A 190 51.29 3.12 -12.61
N ASP A 191 52.55 3.01 -12.16
CA ASP A 191 52.99 3.22 -10.77
C ASP A 191 52.88 4.68 -10.29
N ASP A 192 52.84 5.65 -11.22
CA ASP A 192 52.90 7.09 -10.90
C ASP A 192 51.73 7.57 -10.02
N ILE A 193 50.63 6.81 -9.96
CA ILE A 193 49.45 7.09 -9.14
C ILE A 193 49.17 5.98 -8.11
N GLY A 194 50.13 5.08 -7.86
CA GLY A 194 49.93 3.87 -7.06
C GLY A 194 49.40 4.11 -5.65
N GLU A 195 49.94 5.09 -4.92
CA GLU A 195 49.46 5.43 -3.56
C GLU A 195 48.01 5.92 -3.57
N ARG A 196 47.63 6.72 -4.57
CA ARG A 196 46.25 7.20 -4.71
C ARG A 196 45.30 6.04 -5.04
N LEU A 197 45.70 5.14 -5.92
CA LEU A 197 44.92 3.95 -6.25
C LEU A 197 44.73 3.04 -5.02
N ARG A 198 45.75 2.93 -4.16
CA ARG A 198 45.65 2.13 -2.92
C ARG A 198 44.57 2.69 -2.00
N SER A 199 44.62 3.98 -1.70
CA SER A 199 43.62 4.62 -0.82
C SER A 199 42.19 4.52 -1.37
N GLU A 200 42.00 4.67 -2.69
CA GLU A 200 40.67 4.50 -3.30
C GLU A 200 40.20 3.05 -3.29
N THR A 201 41.13 2.08 -3.43
CA THR A 201 40.81 0.65 -3.35
C THR A 201 40.39 0.26 -1.93
N GLU A 202 41.12 0.73 -0.91
CA GLU A 202 40.76 0.54 0.49
C GLU A 202 39.34 1.06 0.76
N ARG A 203 39.06 2.31 0.34
CA ARG A 203 37.73 2.92 0.51
C ARG A 203 36.64 2.13 -0.23
N PHE A 204 36.90 1.71 -1.47
CA PHE A 204 35.95 0.93 -2.26
C PHE A 204 35.60 -0.41 -1.60
N VAL A 205 36.61 -1.14 -1.10
CA VAL A 205 36.38 -2.42 -0.42
C VAL A 205 35.62 -2.21 0.89
N ASP A 206 35.95 -1.17 1.66
CA ASP A 206 35.23 -0.84 2.90
C ASP A 206 33.76 -0.47 2.63
N GLU A 207 33.51 0.33 1.59
CA GLU A 207 32.14 0.68 1.15
C GLU A 207 31.37 -0.55 0.66
N LEU A 208 32.02 -1.47 -0.04
CA LEU A 208 31.41 -2.73 -0.49
C LEU A 208 31.04 -3.64 0.69
N ILE A 209 31.95 -3.81 1.66
CA ILE A 209 31.68 -4.59 2.88
C ILE A 209 30.50 -3.98 3.65
N ALA A 210 30.49 -2.65 3.82
CA ALA A 210 29.42 -1.94 4.50
C ALA A 210 28.07 -2.11 3.78
N SER A 211 28.06 -1.95 2.45
CA SER A 211 26.88 -2.14 1.61
C SER A 211 26.31 -3.56 1.72
N LEU A 212 27.16 -4.59 1.68
CA LEU A 212 26.74 -6.00 1.80
C LEU A 212 26.19 -6.34 3.19
N ARG A 213 26.65 -5.68 4.26
CA ARG A 213 26.10 -5.85 5.62
C ARG A 213 24.72 -5.23 5.78
N GLY A 214 24.39 -4.22 4.97
CA GLY A 214 23.16 -3.46 5.04
C GLY A 214 23.11 -2.51 6.25
N GLU A 215 22.15 -1.59 6.23
CA GLU A 215 21.94 -0.57 7.29
C GLU A 215 21.42 -1.16 8.62
N ASP A 216 21.06 -2.45 8.66
CA ASP A 216 20.59 -3.16 9.86
C ASP A 216 21.72 -3.58 10.82
N GLY A 217 22.98 -3.40 10.44
CA GLY A 217 24.14 -3.86 11.21
C GLY A 217 24.38 -3.14 12.54
N ASP A 218 23.67 -2.05 12.83
CA ASP A 218 23.95 -1.17 13.98
C ASP A 218 22.97 -1.31 15.16
N ARG A 219 21.92 -2.14 15.04
CA ARG A 219 20.92 -2.30 16.13
C ARG A 219 21.15 -3.51 17.05
N ASP A 220 21.95 -4.49 16.63
CA ASP A 220 22.17 -5.72 17.41
C ASP A 220 23.49 -5.74 18.23
N ALA A 221 24.25 -4.63 18.23
CA ALA A 221 25.55 -4.57 18.91
C ALA A 221 25.54 -3.94 20.32
N ASP A 222 24.43 -3.36 20.77
CA ASP A 222 24.41 -2.56 22.03
C ASP A 222 23.91 -3.32 23.28
N ASP A 223 23.61 -4.62 23.18
CA ASP A 223 23.25 -5.47 24.34
C ASP A 223 24.38 -6.42 24.77
N ARG A 224 25.61 -5.88 24.82
CA ARG A 224 26.71 -6.49 25.59
C ARG A 224 27.23 -5.51 26.62
N SER A 225 26.40 -5.34 27.64
CA SER A 225 26.77 -5.29 29.07
C SER A 225 28.28 -5.13 29.35
N THR A 226 28.69 -3.92 29.71
CA THR A 226 29.83 -3.74 30.62
C THR A 226 29.30 -3.62 32.05
N PRO A 227 29.81 -4.41 33.01
CA PRO A 227 29.55 -4.22 34.42
C PRO A 227 30.52 -3.17 34.96
N THR A 228 30.12 -2.33 35.92
CA THR A 228 30.87 -2.00 37.17
C THR A 228 30.27 -0.79 37.92
N ALA A 229 29.84 -1.09 39.14
CA ALA A 229 29.91 -0.35 40.41
C ALA A 229 29.42 1.11 40.55
N GLU A 230 28.41 1.26 41.41
CA GLU A 230 28.45 2.02 42.68
C GLU A 230 29.54 3.10 42.80
N ASP A 231 29.18 4.38 42.98
CA ASP A 231 28.96 4.99 44.31
C ASP A 231 28.67 6.52 44.22
N ASP A 232 27.90 7.00 45.19
CA ASP A 232 27.85 8.34 45.80
C ASP A 232 27.56 9.65 44.98
N THR A 233 26.32 10.13 45.16
CA THR A 233 25.95 11.58 45.28
C THR A 233 26.47 12.17 46.63
N PRO A 234 26.48 13.50 46.96
CA PRO A 234 25.55 14.56 46.47
C PRO A 234 26.04 16.06 46.45
N SER A 235 25.12 16.95 46.02
CA SER A 235 25.00 18.40 46.37
C SER A 235 26.03 19.39 45.76
N THR A 236 25.75 20.64 45.36
CA THR A 236 24.78 21.65 45.81
C THR A 236 24.77 22.88 44.87
N ARG A 237 23.58 23.52 44.72
CA ARG A 237 23.22 24.96 44.75
C ARG A 237 23.90 26.07 43.89
N ASN A 238 23.00 26.74 43.16
CA ASN A 238 22.62 28.17 43.12
C ASN A 238 23.48 29.30 42.49
N GLU A 239 22.75 30.07 41.66
CA GLU A 239 22.75 31.54 41.43
C GLU A 239 24.02 32.15 40.81
N THR A 240 23.94 33.05 39.81
CA THR A 240 23.36 34.39 39.91
C THR A 240 23.37 35.11 38.53
N ALA A 241 22.33 35.94 38.26
CA ALA A 241 22.28 37.26 37.55
C ALA A 241 22.82 37.44 36.10
N ALA A 242 22.41 38.42 35.28
CA ALA A 242 21.28 39.36 35.13
C ALA A 242 21.62 40.33 33.95
N ALA A 243 20.58 40.84 33.26
CA ALA A 243 20.52 42.13 32.50
C ALA A 243 21.34 42.26 31.18
N ALA A 244 20.98 43.00 30.13
CA ALA A 244 19.96 44.02 29.80
C ALA A 244 19.79 44.03 28.26
N GLU A 245 18.60 44.09 27.67
CA GLU A 245 17.83 45.27 27.18
C GLU A 245 18.52 46.29 26.23
N THR A 246 17.68 46.82 25.33
CA THR A 246 17.81 47.90 24.31
C THR A 246 18.24 47.45 22.90
N GLY A 247 17.55 47.75 21.80
CA GLY A 247 16.42 48.62 21.50
C GLY A 247 16.75 49.55 20.32
N THR A 248 15.78 49.77 19.41
CA THR A 248 15.58 50.98 18.55
C THR A 248 15.84 50.87 17.02
N ALA A 249 14.74 50.60 16.27
CA ALA A 249 14.01 51.47 15.32
C ALA A 249 14.54 52.00 13.95
N ALA A 250 13.53 52.12 13.06
CA ALA A 250 13.30 53.01 11.89
C ALA A 250 13.96 52.62 10.54
N ALA A 251 13.26 52.35 9.42
CA ALA A 251 12.09 52.94 8.71
C ALA A 251 12.42 54.09 7.72
N HIS A 252 11.70 54.07 6.58
CA HIS A 252 11.67 54.96 5.38
C HIS A 252 12.45 54.42 4.16
N GLY A 253 11.94 54.34 2.93
CA GLY A 253 10.67 54.77 2.34
C GLY A 253 10.90 55.37 0.94
N THR A 254 10.11 54.94 -0.07
CA THR A 254 9.78 55.62 -1.36
C THR A 254 10.93 55.89 -2.35
N GLY A 255 10.85 55.80 -3.68
CA GLY A 255 9.79 55.70 -4.68
C GLY A 255 10.24 56.47 -5.95
N THR A 256 9.72 56.08 -7.13
CA THR A 256 9.58 56.89 -8.38
C THR A 256 10.51 56.60 -9.59
N THR A 257 9.83 56.30 -10.71
CA THR A 257 10.13 56.23 -12.16
C THR A 257 10.65 57.57 -12.76
N PRO A 258 11.08 57.74 -14.07
CA PRO A 258 10.32 57.39 -15.30
C PRO A 258 11.09 57.14 -16.64
N ASP A 259 10.30 56.75 -17.66
CA ASP A 259 10.32 56.99 -19.13
C ASP A 259 11.58 56.91 -20.02
N HIS A 260 11.48 56.11 -21.11
CA HIS A 260 11.73 56.58 -22.49
C HIS A 260 11.18 55.63 -23.58
N GLU A 261 10.56 56.24 -24.61
CA GLU A 261 10.01 55.67 -25.86
C GLU A 261 11.07 55.21 -26.90
N ALA A 262 10.75 54.21 -27.75
CA ALA A 262 10.85 54.22 -29.23
C ALA A 262 10.61 52.84 -29.90
N GLU A 263 9.75 52.80 -30.93
CA GLU A 263 9.36 51.68 -31.84
C GLU A 263 10.42 51.32 -32.93
N PRO A 264 10.16 50.47 -33.97
CA PRO A 264 9.63 49.07 -34.04
C PRO A 264 10.47 48.14 -34.98
N ARG A 265 10.04 46.85 -35.11
CA ARG A 265 10.18 45.86 -36.24
C ARG A 265 10.76 44.47 -35.85
N PRO A 266 10.59 43.38 -36.65
CA PRO A 266 9.56 42.36 -36.45
C PRO A 266 10.14 40.92 -36.29
N GLY A 267 9.36 39.98 -35.79
CA GLY A 267 9.74 38.56 -35.81
C GLY A 267 8.79 37.73 -34.98
N ALA A 268 7.95 36.96 -35.68
CA ALA A 268 6.99 36.04 -35.10
C ALA A 268 7.69 34.76 -34.66
N GLU A 269 7.63 34.42 -33.38
CA GLU A 269 7.74 33.05 -32.89
C GLU A 269 6.72 32.88 -31.75
N ALA A 270 5.96 31.78 -31.82
CA ALA A 270 4.83 31.48 -30.96
C ALA A 270 5.30 30.98 -29.59
N GLU A 271 4.81 31.60 -28.52
CA GLU A 271 4.93 31.06 -27.17
C GLU A 271 3.87 29.97 -26.93
N PRO A 272 4.21 28.89 -26.17
CA PRO A 272 3.25 27.88 -25.75
C PRO A 272 2.40 28.39 -24.58
N PRO A 273 1.18 27.86 -24.38
CA PRO A 273 0.32 28.30 -23.28
C PRO A 273 0.86 27.83 -21.93
N THR A 274 1.00 28.77 -21.00
CA THR A 274 1.18 28.54 -19.57
C THR A 274 -0.10 27.96 -18.96
N ASN A 275 0.01 26.78 -18.36
CA ASN A 275 -1.07 26.12 -17.62
C ASN A 275 -1.10 26.64 -16.17
N PRO A 276 -2.20 27.23 -15.67
CA PRO A 276 -2.27 27.82 -14.32
C PRO A 276 -2.47 26.82 -13.16
N GLU A 277 -2.27 25.52 -13.37
CA GLU A 277 -2.45 24.49 -12.31
C GLU A 277 -1.16 24.16 -11.53
N ALA A 278 -0.02 24.74 -11.87
CA ALA A 278 1.28 24.41 -11.25
C ALA A 278 1.67 25.30 -10.05
N GLU A 279 0.84 26.27 -9.64
CA GLU A 279 1.17 27.19 -8.53
C GLU A 279 0.40 26.92 -7.22
N LEU A 280 -0.40 25.84 -7.14
CA LEU A 280 -1.14 25.49 -5.91
C LEU A 280 -0.46 24.42 -5.03
N ASP A 281 0.62 23.77 -5.49
CA ASP A 281 1.32 22.72 -4.73
C ASP A 281 2.52 23.21 -3.91
N ALA A 282 3.01 24.43 -4.14
CA ALA A 282 4.19 24.95 -3.42
C ALA A 282 3.89 25.45 -1.99
N GLU A 283 2.62 25.52 -1.58
CA GLU A 283 2.20 26.00 -0.26
C GLU A 283 1.83 24.87 0.72
N ALA A 284 1.64 23.64 0.22
CA ALA A 284 1.34 22.46 1.04
C ALA A 284 2.60 21.82 1.67
N GLU A 285 3.78 21.99 1.06
CA GLU A 285 5.03 21.39 1.53
C GLU A 285 5.65 22.07 2.77
N ARG A 286 5.19 23.27 3.17
CA ARG A 286 5.76 23.99 4.33
C ARG A 286 5.08 23.70 5.68
N ALA A 287 4.06 22.83 5.72
CA ALA A 287 3.32 22.53 6.95
C ALA A 287 3.73 21.21 7.65
N LEU A 288 4.67 20.44 7.10
CA LEU A 288 5.00 19.08 7.58
C LEU A 288 6.24 18.98 8.48
N GLU A 289 6.94 20.08 8.78
CA GLU A 289 8.21 20.04 9.53
C GLU A 289 8.12 20.46 11.01
N SER A 290 6.92 20.51 11.59
CA SER A 290 6.74 20.82 13.00
C SER A 290 5.55 20.06 13.58
N VAL A 291 5.78 18.85 14.10
CA VAL A 291 5.40 18.39 15.46
C VAL A 291 5.97 16.97 15.61
N ALA A 292 7.23 16.88 16.04
CA ALA A 292 7.79 15.68 16.64
C ALA A 292 7.76 15.85 18.16
N GLY A 293 7.05 14.93 18.83
CA GLY A 293 7.23 14.65 20.25
C GLY A 293 6.08 15.06 21.15
N ILE A 294 5.19 14.11 21.46
CA ILE A 294 4.66 13.90 22.83
C ILE A 294 4.48 12.38 23.04
N ALA A 295 5.09 11.88 24.12
CA ALA A 295 5.00 10.56 24.72
C ALA A 295 3.53 10.16 25.07
N GLY A 296 3.16 8.92 25.41
CA GLY A 296 3.87 7.70 25.75
C GLY A 296 2.89 6.74 26.44
N ASP A 297 3.37 5.52 26.68
CA ASP A 297 3.02 4.59 27.76
C ASP A 297 1.54 4.31 28.06
N ASP A 298 1.05 3.11 27.75
CA ASP A 298 0.27 2.38 28.76
C ASP A 298 0.42 0.85 28.62
N ARG A 299 0.86 0.26 29.72
CA ARG A 299 0.99 -1.17 29.98
C ARG A 299 -0.21 -1.60 30.81
N SER A 300 -0.96 -2.62 30.38
CA SER A 300 -1.71 -3.53 31.27
C SER A 300 -2.28 -4.67 30.44
N LYS A 301 -1.79 -5.90 30.59
CA LYS A 301 -1.97 -6.88 31.68
C LYS A 301 -2.84 -8.02 31.16
N SER A 302 -2.18 -9.17 31.03
CA SER A 302 -2.78 -10.50 30.88
C SER A 302 -3.70 -10.82 32.06
N ASP A 303 -4.88 -11.35 31.76
CA ASP A 303 -5.54 -12.33 32.63
C ASP A 303 -6.30 -13.35 31.77
N ALA A 304 -6.04 -14.61 32.08
CA ALA A 304 -6.63 -15.79 31.49
C ALA A 304 -8.02 -16.03 32.10
N ILE A 305 -9.03 -16.25 31.25
CA ILE A 305 -10.26 -16.94 31.65
C ILE A 305 -10.64 -17.94 30.56
N ASP A 306 -10.56 -19.20 30.97
CA ASP A 306 -11.24 -20.39 30.47
C ASP A 306 -12.74 -20.29 30.76
N ASP A 307 -13.60 -20.37 29.74
CA ASP A 307 -14.91 -21.01 29.84
C ASP A 307 -15.48 -21.29 28.44
N GLY A 308 -15.94 -22.52 28.23
CA GLY A 308 -16.45 -23.00 26.96
C GLY A 308 -17.94 -22.78 26.79
N SER A 309 -18.39 -22.62 25.55
CA SER A 309 -19.70 -23.13 25.11
C SER A 309 -19.85 -23.05 23.60
N ASP A 310 -20.30 -24.17 23.03
CA ASP A 310 -20.86 -24.34 21.69
C ASP A 310 -21.85 -23.24 21.30
N ALA A 311 -21.67 -22.68 20.10
CA ALA A 311 -22.76 -22.18 19.27
C ALA A 311 -22.33 -22.12 17.80
N GLU A 312 -22.84 -23.07 17.01
CA GLU A 312 -22.79 -23.06 15.56
C GLU A 312 -23.45 -21.78 15.01
N ARG A 313 -22.64 -20.83 14.51
CA ARG A 313 -23.14 -19.69 13.73
C ARG A 313 -22.87 -19.94 12.26
N SER A 314 -23.87 -20.56 11.64
CA SER A 314 -24.00 -20.79 10.19
C SER A 314 -23.73 -19.52 9.39
N SER A 315 -22.70 -19.56 8.54
CA SER A 315 -22.42 -18.55 7.51
C SER A 315 -23.53 -18.57 6.45
N ARG A 316 -24.59 -17.78 6.64
CA ARG A 316 -25.62 -17.57 5.61
C ARG A 316 -25.12 -16.51 4.63
N ARG A 317 -24.78 -16.96 3.42
CA ARG A 317 -24.57 -16.13 2.23
C ARG A 317 -25.89 -15.40 1.89
N PRO A 318 -25.89 -14.11 1.57
CA PRO A 318 -27.12 -13.40 1.19
C PRO A 318 -27.76 -14.07 -0.02
N ALA A 319 -29.09 -14.21 0.01
CA ALA A 319 -29.87 -14.81 -1.07
C ALA A 319 -29.74 -13.96 -2.34
N ALA A 320 -29.55 -14.60 -3.49
CA ALA A 320 -29.50 -13.91 -4.78
C ALA A 320 -30.83 -13.18 -5.03
N VAL A 321 -30.76 -11.86 -5.21
CA VAL A 321 -31.91 -11.01 -5.52
C VAL A 321 -32.36 -11.28 -6.97
N PRO A 322 -33.66 -11.45 -7.25
CA PRO A 322 -34.17 -11.57 -8.62
C PRO A 322 -33.85 -10.31 -9.43
N SER A 323 -33.30 -10.49 -10.64
CA SER A 323 -32.89 -9.39 -11.54
C SER A 323 -34.02 -8.43 -11.90
N ASP A 324 -35.28 -8.86 -11.79
CA ASP A 324 -36.47 -8.06 -12.14
C ASP A 324 -37.01 -7.19 -10.99
N ALA A 325 -36.47 -7.30 -9.77
CA ALA A 325 -36.95 -6.54 -8.63
C ALA A 325 -36.48 -5.07 -8.65
N LEU A 326 -35.30 -4.79 -9.20
CA LEU A 326 -34.69 -3.46 -9.24
C LEU A 326 -35.12 -2.71 -10.50
N GLY A 327 -36.25 -2.01 -10.42
CA GLY A 327 -36.84 -1.30 -11.57
C GLY A 327 -35.88 -0.34 -12.30
N ALA A 328 -35.68 -0.59 -13.59
CA ALA A 328 -35.53 0.31 -14.75
C ALA A 328 -34.84 1.70 -14.67
N ALA A 329 -34.10 2.07 -13.62
CA ALA A 329 -33.56 3.43 -13.48
C ALA A 329 -32.07 3.56 -13.17
N VAL A 330 -31.26 2.50 -13.23
CA VAL A 330 -29.81 2.60 -12.99
C VAL A 330 -29.08 1.81 -14.06
N ALA A 331 -28.13 2.44 -14.76
CA ALA A 331 -27.34 1.84 -15.83
C ALA A 331 -26.70 0.53 -15.35
N GLU A 332 -26.78 -0.53 -16.15
CA GLU A 332 -26.27 -1.86 -15.79
C GLU A 332 -24.73 -1.96 -15.78
N ASP A 333 -24.03 -0.88 -16.16
CA ASP A 333 -22.58 -0.85 -16.40
C ASP A 333 -21.82 0.16 -15.52
N GLY A 334 -22.40 0.65 -14.43
CA GLY A 334 -21.73 1.64 -13.59
C GLY A 334 -20.58 1.06 -12.77
N GLN A 335 -19.61 1.87 -12.33
CA GLN A 335 -18.52 1.43 -11.47
C GLN A 335 -18.58 2.17 -10.13
N TYR A 336 -18.75 1.41 -9.04
CA TYR A 336 -18.90 1.98 -7.69
C TYR A 336 -17.93 1.27 -6.74
N VAL A 337 -16.88 1.98 -6.32
CA VAL A 337 -15.86 1.46 -5.39
C VAL A 337 -15.82 2.28 -4.11
N VAL A 338 -15.82 1.60 -2.97
CA VAL A 338 -15.58 2.21 -1.65
C VAL A 338 -14.33 1.61 -1.04
N ARG A 339 -13.40 2.46 -0.63
CA ARG A 339 -12.25 2.09 0.20
C ARG A 339 -12.43 2.65 1.60
N LEU A 340 -12.19 1.83 2.61
CA LEU A 340 -12.22 2.21 4.02
C LEU A 340 -10.81 2.26 4.57
N PHE A 341 -10.51 3.33 5.27
CA PHE A 341 -9.20 3.61 5.87
C PHE A 341 -9.35 3.73 7.38
N GLY A 342 -8.37 3.20 8.10
CA GLY A 342 -8.12 3.61 9.49
C GLY A 342 -7.34 4.92 9.51
N ASP A 343 -6.37 5.03 10.41
CA ASP A 343 -5.48 6.19 10.52
C ASP A 343 -4.85 6.55 9.18
N ARG A 344 -3.92 5.72 8.70
CA ARG A 344 -3.20 5.93 7.42
C ARG A 344 -3.20 4.72 6.50
N THR A 345 -3.85 3.63 6.89
CA THR A 345 -3.84 2.36 6.16
C THR A 345 -5.24 2.02 5.63
N SER A 346 -5.29 1.49 4.41
CA SER A 346 -6.51 0.92 3.84
C SER A 346 -6.80 -0.39 4.57
N VAL A 347 -7.96 -0.47 5.23
CA VAL A 347 -8.37 -1.65 6.00
C VAL A 347 -9.31 -2.55 5.23
N TRP A 348 -10.05 -2.00 4.26
CA TRP A 348 -11.00 -2.76 3.46
C TRP A 348 -11.38 -2.02 2.18
N ALA A 349 -11.75 -2.74 1.13
CA ALA A 349 -12.24 -2.17 -0.12
C ALA A 349 -13.27 -3.08 -0.77
N VAL A 350 -14.25 -2.48 -1.43
CA VAL A 350 -15.27 -3.20 -2.19
C VAL A 350 -15.64 -2.45 -3.46
N GLY A 351 -15.94 -3.19 -4.51
CA GLY A 351 -16.38 -2.65 -5.79
C GLY A 351 -17.50 -3.51 -6.37
N HIS A 352 -18.52 -2.85 -6.93
CA HIS A 352 -19.60 -3.51 -7.67
C HIS A 352 -20.03 -2.67 -8.87
N ALA A 353 -20.65 -3.32 -9.85
CA ALA A 353 -21.25 -2.68 -11.00
C ALA A 353 -22.53 -1.84 -10.66
N ARG A 354 -22.97 -1.87 -9.40
CA ARG A 354 -24.23 -1.27 -8.95
C ARG A 354 -24.02 -0.65 -7.58
N ALA A 355 -24.36 0.63 -7.43
CA ALA A 355 -24.18 1.37 -6.18
C ALA A 355 -24.81 0.64 -4.99
N ALA A 356 -26.05 0.17 -5.12
CA ALA A 356 -26.79 -0.51 -4.05
C ALA A 356 -26.06 -1.75 -3.50
N MET A 357 -25.33 -2.49 -4.35
CA MET A 357 -24.57 -3.67 -3.92
C MET A 357 -23.27 -3.27 -3.21
N THR A 358 -22.56 -2.27 -3.73
CA THR A 358 -21.38 -1.71 -3.05
C THR A 358 -21.77 -1.13 -1.69
N THR A 359 -22.91 -0.44 -1.61
CA THR A 359 -23.48 0.09 -0.37
C THR A 359 -23.83 -1.02 0.61
N ALA A 360 -24.54 -2.07 0.18
CA ALA A 360 -24.90 -3.21 1.03
C ALA A 360 -23.66 -3.82 1.69
N GLN A 361 -22.66 -4.18 0.89
CA GLN A 361 -21.44 -4.83 1.39
C GLN A 361 -20.63 -3.91 2.30
N THR A 362 -20.54 -2.62 1.96
CA THR A 362 -19.85 -1.65 2.81
C THR A 362 -20.53 -1.50 4.16
N ILE A 363 -21.87 -1.39 4.17
CA ILE A 363 -22.64 -1.28 5.40
C ILE A 363 -22.52 -2.56 6.24
N GLU A 364 -22.56 -3.75 5.63
CA GLU A 364 -22.33 -5.01 6.37
C GLU A 364 -20.98 -4.99 7.10
N TYR A 365 -19.90 -4.64 6.39
CA TYR A 365 -18.58 -4.55 7.00
C TYR A 365 -18.55 -3.55 8.17
N LEU A 366 -19.16 -2.38 7.99
CA LEU A 366 -19.18 -1.34 9.03
C LEU A 366 -20.00 -1.75 10.25
N LEU A 367 -21.13 -2.43 10.04
CA LEU A 367 -21.95 -2.98 11.12
C LEU A 367 -21.19 -4.06 11.91
N ASP A 368 -20.50 -4.96 11.22
CA ASP A 368 -19.64 -5.98 11.85
C ASP A 368 -18.47 -5.34 12.63
N ARG A 369 -18.00 -4.16 12.21
CA ARG A 369 -16.98 -3.38 12.94
C ARG A 369 -17.53 -2.55 14.10
N GLY A 370 -18.82 -2.66 14.39
CA GLY A 370 -19.45 -2.01 15.55
C GLY A 370 -20.01 -0.62 15.27
N ALA A 371 -20.21 -0.22 14.01
CA ALA A 371 -20.92 1.02 13.67
C ALA A 371 -22.34 1.06 14.27
N ALA A 372 -22.97 -0.12 14.45
CA ALA A 372 -24.26 -0.25 15.12
C ALA A 372 -24.19 0.19 16.60
N ASP A 373 -23.12 -0.17 17.30
CA ASP A 373 -22.93 0.09 18.73
C ASP A 373 -22.31 1.47 19.03
N GLY A 374 -21.76 2.15 18.01
CA GLY A 374 -21.13 3.47 18.16
C GLY A 374 -19.78 3.46 18.89
N ARG A 375 -19.10 2.29 18.97
CA ARG A 375 -17.88 2.12 19.78
C ARG A 375 -16.65 2.91 19.31
N GLY A 376 -16.69 3.50 18.11
CA GLY A 376 -15.59 4.28 17.53
C GLY A 376 -15.81 5.79 17.43
N ALA A 377 -16.97 6.31 17.85
CA ALA A 377 -17.29 7.73 17.67
C ALA A 377 -16.52 8.63 18.66
N PRO A 378 -16.09 9.85 18.24
CA PRO A 378 -15.51 10.84 19.14
C PRO A 378 -16.52 11.25 20.23
N ALA A 379 -15.99 11.65 21.39
CA ALA A 379 -16.76 11.82 22.64
C ALA A 379 -17.91 12.86 22.60
N ASP A 380 -18.03 13.64 21.53
CA ASP A 380 -18.98 14.76 21.41
C ASP A 380 -20.23 14.46 20.55
N GLU A 381 -20.40 13.24 20.03
CA GLU A 381 -21.61 12.83 19.30
C GLU A 381 -22.51 11.85 20.08
N PRO A 382 -23.85 11.86 19.85
CA PRO A 382 -24.75 10.91 20.46
C PRO A 382 -24.45 9.49 19.99
N THR A 383 -23.68 8.78 20.82
CA THR A 383 -23.34 7.35 20.77
C THR A 383 -24.56 6.46 21.10
N GLY A 384 -25.70 6.76 20.49
CA GLY A 384 -26.87 5.89 20.53
C GLY A 384 -26.64 4.64 19.67
N SER A 385 -27.16 3.49 20.10
CA SER A 385 -27.27 2.29 19.28
C SER A 385 -28.07 2.60 18.02
N LEU A 386 -27.51 2.30 16.85
CA LEU A 386 -28.19 2.48 15.58
C LEU A 386 -29.41 1.54 15.53
N SER A 387 -30.57 2.09 15.19
CA SER A 387 -31.84 1.34 15.14
C SER A 387 -32.62 1.73 13.88
N PRO A 388 -33.05 0.77 13.05
CA PRO A 388 -33.90 1.07 11.90
C PRO A 388 -35.30 1.57 12.32
N PRO A 389 -35.96 2.41 11.50
CA PRO A 389 -35.45 2.99 10.25
C PRO A 389 -34.35 4.03 10.50
N TRP A 390 -33.27 3.96 9.73
CA TRP A 390 -32.12 4.86 9.87
C TRP A 390 -31.61 5.34 8.52
N GLY A 391 -31.14 6.59 8.47
CA GLY A 391 -30.49 7.18 7.30
C GLY A 391 -29.62 8.38 7.68
N PRO A 392 -28.88 8.95 6.72
CA PRO A 392 -28.05 10.14 6.92
C PRO A 392 -28.87 11.43 7.01
N ASP A 393 -30.14 11.40 6.66
CA ASP A 393 -31.06 12.52 6.83
C ASP A 393 -32.44 12.03 7.28
N ASP A 394 -33.31 12.97 7.67
CA ASP A 394 -34.66 12.67 8.14
C ASP A 394 -35.62 12.29 7.01
N GLU A 395 -35.21 12.43 5.75
CA GLU A 395 -36.04 12.22 4.56
C GLU A 395 -35.86 10.81 3.97
N HIS A 396 -34.67 10.23 4.07
CA HIS A 396 -34.29 8.98 3.42
C HIS A 396 -33.84 7.91 4.42
N ALA A 397 -34.71 6.95 4.70
CA ALA A 397 -34.33 5.74 5.42
C ALA A 397 -33.55 4.79 4.51
N VAL A 398 -32.26 4.63 4.80
CA VAL A 398 -31.34 3.71 4.12
C VAL A 398 -31.45 2.30 4.70
N LEU A 399 -31.50 2.19 6.02
CA LEU A 399 -31.68 0.93 6.74
C LEU A 399 -33.10 0.82 7.29
N ARG A 400 -33.72 -0.35 7.14
CA ARG A 400 -35.09 -0.66 7.56
C ARG A 400 -35.13 -1.99 8.33
N ALA A 401 -36.09 -2.11 9.25
CA ALA A 401 -36.33 -3.37 9.95
C ALA A 401 -37.05 -4.38 9.05
N ASP A 402 -37.98 -3.90 8.23
CA ASP A 402 -38.82 -4.73 7.37
C ASP A 402 -38.40 -4.61 5.89
N ALA A 403 -38.55 -5.72 5.17
CA ALA A 403 -38.39 -5.75 3.72
C ALA A 403 -39.45 -4.87 3.05
N VAL A 404 -39.04 -4.13 2.02
CA VAL A 404 -39.97 -3.49 1.08
C VAL A 404 -39.95 -4.30 -0.20
N GLU A 405 -41.13 -4.72 -0.65
CA GLU A 405 -41.29 -5.61 -1.79
C GLU A 405 -40.50 -5.07 -3.00
N ASN A 406 -39.55 -5.88 -3.47
CA ASN A 406 -38.67 -5.60 -4.62
C ASN A 406 -37.78 -4.36 -4.50
N ALA A 407 -37.56 -3.84 -3.30
CA ALA A 407 -36.80 -2.60 -3.13
C ALA A 407 -35.71 -2.67 -2.06
N THR A 408 -35.54 -3.82 -1.41
CA THR A 408 -34.57 -3.97 -0.32
C THR A 408 -33.61 -5.14 -0.50
N ILE A 409 -32.38 -4.95 -0.02
CA ILE A 409 -31.36 -6.00 0.10
C ILE A 409 -31.29 -6.40 1.59
N GLU A 410 -31.53 -7.67 1.89
CA GLU A 410 -31.41 -8.21 3.27
C GLU A 410 -29.92 -8.30 3.64
N LEU A 411 -29.58 -7.76 4.81
CA LEU A 411 -28.24 -7.80 5.41
C LEU A 411 -28.12 -8.95 6.41
N SER A 412 -26.90 -9.37 6.71
CA SER A 412 -26.59 -10.49 7.62
C SER A 412 -27.20 -10.39 9.03
N ASN A 413 -27.49 -9.17 9.50
CA ASN A 413 -28.09 -8.90 10.81
C ASN A 413 -29.63 -8.87 10.80
N GLY A 414 -30.27 -9.16 9.66
CA GLY A 414 -31.73 -9.14 9.48
C GLY A 414 -32.30 -7.76 9.19
N TRP A 415 -31.46 -6.73 9.04
CA TRP A 415 -31.90 -5.43 8.53
C TRP A 415 -31.97 -5.43 7.00
N HIS A 416 -32.64 -4.43 6.46
CA HIS A 416 -32.91 -4.30 5.04
C HIS A 416 -32.38 -2.96 4.54
N LEU A 417 -31.48 -2.97 3.56
CA LEU A 417 -31.03 -1.77 2.84
C LEU A 417 -32.05 -1.42 1.75
N ASP A 418 -32.57 -0.18 1.71
CA ASP A 418 -33.39 0.31 0.59
C ASP A 418 -32.50 0.56 -0.64
N ALA A 419 -32.62 -0.28 -1.66
CA ALA A 419 -31.77 -0.27 -2.85
C ALA A 419 -32.13 0.84 -3.85
N ARG A 420 -33.18 1.63 -3.58
CA ARG A 420 -33.61 2.78 -4.40
C ARG A 420 -33.06 4.10 -3.90
N VAL A 421 -32.28 4.07 -2.83
CA VAL A 421 -31.68 5.27 -2.24
C VAL A 421 -30.76 5.92 -3.29
N PRO A 422 -30.86 7.25 -3.51
CA PRO A 422 -29.97 7.96 -4.42
C PRO A 422 -28.50 7.79 -4.05
N VAL A 423 -27.58 7.86 -5.03
CA VAL A 423 -26.15 7.60 -4.81
C VAL A 423 -25.58 8.55 -3.76
N GLY A 424 -25.92 9.84 -3.81
CA GLY A 424 -25.49 10.81 -2.79
C GLY A 424 -25.95 10.47 -1.37
N VAL A 425 -27.16 9.93 -1.21
CA VAL A 425 -27.68 9.50 0.11
C VAL A 425 -26.97 8.23 0.57
N ALA A 426 -26.68 7.29 -0.35
CA ALA A 426 -25.91 6.09 -0.04
C ALA A 426 -24.47 6.42 0.40
N THR A 427 -23.81 7.37 -0.28
CA THR A 427 -22.49 7.91 0.09
C THR A 427 -22.52 8.48 1.51
N ALA A 428 -23.45 9.40 1.79
CA ALA A 428 -23.57 10.02 3.11
C ALA A 428 -23.86 9.01 4.23
N ALA A 429 -24.63 7.95 3.93
CA ALA A 429 -24.89 6.86 4.88
C ALA A 429 -23.62 6.07 5.20
N ILE A 430 -22.81 5.76 4.19
CA ILE A 430 -21.54 5.05 4.33
C ILE A 430 -20.53 5.88 5.12
N GLU A 431 -20.40 7.17 4.83
CA GLU A 431 -19.50 8.08 5.55
C GLU A 431 -19.81 8.10 7.04
N ARG A 432 -21.08 8.32 7.41
CA ARG A 432 -21.47 8.33 8.83
C ARG A 432 -21.27 6.99 9.52
N LEU A 433 -21.52 5.88 8.83
CA LEU A 433 -21.27 4.56 9.41
C LEU A 433 -19.77 4.28 9.56
N ALA A 434 -18.94 4.77 8.63
CA ALA A 434 -17.49 4.67 8.70
C ALA A 434 -16.96 5.48 9.89
N GLU A 435 -17.40 6.73 10.04
CA GLU A 435 -17.04 7.58 11.18
C GLU A 435 -17.42 6.93 12.51
N ARG A 436 -18.62 6.35 12.62
CA ARG A 436 -19.06 5.60 13.82
C ARG A 436 -18.21 4.38 14.12
N ALA A 437 -17.58 3.79 13.11
CA ALA A 437 -16.63 2.69 13.24
C ALA A 437 -15.18 3.16 13.45
N GLY A 438 -14.92 4.47 13.52
CA GLY A 438 -13.56 5.02 13.61
C GLY A 438 -12.77 4.90 12.30
N LEU A 439 -13.46 4.85 11.17
CA LEU A 439 -12.89 4.71 9.83
C LEU A 439 -13.23 5.93 8.97
N ARG A 440 -12.47 6.09 7.88
CA ARG A 440 -12.75 7.06 6.82
C ARG A 440 -13.11 6.33 5.54
N ALA A 441 -14.17 6.76 4.87
CA ALA A 441 -14.55 6.23 3.57
C ALA A 441 -14.00 7.11 2.44
N MET A 442 -13.55 6.48 1.36
CA MET A 442 -13.20 7.13 0.11
C MET A 442 -13.99 6.48 -1.01
N PHE A 443 -14.63 7.30 -1.82
CA PHE A 443 -15.44 6.90 -2.95
C PHE A 443 -14.65 7.12 -4.23
N GLN A 444 -14.65 6.12 -5.12
CA GLN A 444 -13.97 6.19 -6.41
C GLN A 444 -14.94 5.83 -7.52
N ASP A 445 -14.73 6.41 -8.70
CA ASP A 445 -15.54 6.21 -9.91
C ASP A 445 -16.89 6.97 -9.87
N GLU A 446 -18.00 6.33 -10.23
CA GLU A 446 -19.27 7.00 -10.57
C GLU A 446 -20.09 7.47 -9.36
N TRP A 447 -19.50 7.53 -8.16
CA TRP A 447 -20.17 8.07 -6.97
C TRP A 447 -20.43 9.59 -7.04
N GLY A 448 -19.70 10.32 -7.90
CA GLY A 448 -19.76 11.78 -7.99
C GLY A 448 -20.53 12.35 -9.20
N SER A 449 -21.15 11.50 -10.02
CA SER A 449 -21.83 11.93 -11.26
C SER A 449 -23.36 11.99 -11.07
N GLU A 450 -23.85 13.03 -10.38
CA GLU A 450 -25.27 13.45 -10.48
C GLU A 450 -25.40 14.94 -10.76
#